data_AF-A0A1Y2FAD8-F1
#
_entry.id   AF-A0A1Y2FAD8-F1
#
_cell.length_a   1.000
_cell.length_b   1.000
_cell.length_c   1.000
_cell.angle_alpha   90.00
_cell.angle_beta   90.00
_cell.angle_gamma   90.00
#
_symmetry.space_group_name_H-M   'P 1'
#
loop_
_entity.id
_entity.type
_entity.pdbx_description
1 polymer ?
#
loop_
_entity_poly.entity_id
_entity_poly.type
_entity_poly.pdbx_seq_one_letter_code
_entity_poly.pdbx_strand_id
1 'polypeptide(L)'
;MNIIFIIYHIQLILQYFSVKVNSIEIVVYNEKDLIESSRISLYDELNIIINSTKIELTNDIIFDNPLEKLTVTGLSYNSSLIKFNNKSSGFVINNQIKNIEINNISIQGNLDINNYINVTIENVDFNGFMYYGPNFNKKTDFWDEEDYYEYVYNFKKRSIVIKNFTYHADYMIDNSRISCIIFHGVVNIYNSFFYGSNACTENLIYYDGESINDFHSLNSFYNGAYLITCLNIYDSYMSTIISSTFIRGASYTNGGGAIRIELSSLEIMYTIFKDNFSLKN
;
A
#
# COMPACT_ATOMS: atom_id res chain seq x y z
N MET A 1 34.94 -17.33 -41.02
CA MET A 1 33.53 -17.09 -40.63
C MET A 1 33.46 -15.66 -40.11
N ASN A 2 32.78 -14.77 -40.84
CA ASN A 2 32.92 -13.32 -40.69
C ASN A 2 32.30 -12.83 -39.37
N ILE A 3 33.12 -12.18 -38.52
CA ILE A 3 32.68 -11.52 -37.28
C ILE A 3 31.50 -10.56 -37.55
N ILE A 4 31.49 -9.92 -38.72
CA ILE A 4 30.41 -9.04 -39.19
C ILE A 4 29.06 -9.77 -39.28
N PHE A 5 29.06 -11.04 -39.70
CA PHE A 5 27.83 -11.84 -39.84
C PHE A 5 27.26 -12.23 -38.47
N ILE A 6 28.13 -12.52 -37.50
CA ILE A 6 27.74 -12.81 -36.11
C ILE A 6 27.14 -11.56 -35.45
N ILE A 7 27.77 -10.38 -35.62
CA ILE A 7 27.28 -9.11 -35.09
C ILE A 7 25.89 -8.77 -35.68
N TYR A 8 25.71 -8.97 -36.99
CA TYR A 8 24.43 -8.74 -37.66
C TYR A 8 23.31 -9.65 -37.12
N HIS A 9 23.60 -10.93 -36.86
CA HIS A 9 22.62 -11.85 -36.26
C HIS A 9 22.30 -11.50 -34.80
N ILE A 10 23.29 -11.08 -34.01
CA ILE A 10 23.05 -10.61 -32.63
C ILE A 10 22.15 -9.35 -32.66
N GLN A 11 22.38 -8.41 -33.57
CA GLN A 11 21.51 -7.23 -33.69
C GLN A 11 20.08 -7.58 -34.10
N LEU A 12 19.89 -8.51 -35.03
CA LEU A 12 18.57 -9.01 -35.42
C LEU A 12 17.84 -9.70 -34.27
N ILE A 13 18.57 -10.50 -33.49
CA ILE A 13 18.07 -11.16 -32.28
C ILE A 13 17.67 -10.12 -31.23
N LEU A 14 18.51 -9.13 -30.96
CA LEU A 14 18.21 -8.06 -29.99
C LEU A 14 17.01 -7.20 -30.42
N GLN A 15 16.85 -6.93 -31.71
CA GLN A 15 15.66 -6.25 -32.25
C GLN A 15 14.40 -7.11 -32.14
N TYR A 16 14.53 -8.43 -32.32
CA TYR A 16 13.43 -9.38 -32.16
C TYR A 16 13.00 -9.54 -30.68
N PHE A 17 13.95 -9.47 -29.75
CA PHE A 17 13.71 -9.52 -28.31
C PHE A 17 13.41 -8.15 -27.68
N SER A 18 13.37 -7.08 -28.47
CA SER A 18 12.87 -5.78 -28.01
C SER A 18 11.35 -5.88 -27.89
N VAL A 19 10.87 -6.52 -26.83
CA VAL A 19 9.46 -6.52 -26.43
C VAL A 19 9.07 -5.06 -26.27
N LYS A 20 8.25 -4.56 -27.20
CA LYS A 20 7.65 -3.23 -27.06
C LYS A 20 6.66 -3.31 -25.92
N VAL A 21 7.05 -2.80 -24.76
CA VAL A 21 6.12 -2.53 -23.67
C VAL A 21 5.15 -1.47 -24.17
N ASN A 22 3.87 -1.82 -24.26
CA ASN A 22 2.86 -0.89 -24.72
C ASN A 22 2.42 -0.02 -23.54
N SER A 23 2.80 1.26 -23.56
CA SER A 23 2.55 2.21 -22.46
C SER A 23 1.69 3.37 -22.95
N ILE A 24 0.76 3.83 -22.10
CA ILE A 24 -0.07 5.02 -22.35
C ILE A 24 -0.02 5.99 -21.17
N GLU A 25 -0.03 7.28 -21.50
CA GLU A 25 -0.15 8.37 -20.54
C GLU A 25 -1.49 9.10 -20.72
N ILE A 26 -2.18 9.39 -19.62
CA ILE A 26 -3.48 10.05 -19.60
C ILE A 26 -3.45 11.18 -18.59
N VAL A 27 -3.77 12.37 -19.06
CA VAL A 27 -3.93 13.55 -18.21
C VAL A 27 -5.40 13.67 -17.80
N VAL A 28 -5.64 13.68 -16.50
CA VAL A 28 -6.97 13.71 -15.89
C VAL A 28 -7.23 15.10 -15.32
N TYR A 29 -8.34 15.71 -15.75
CA TYR A 29 -8.80 17.02 -15.28
C TYR A 29 -10.08 16.91 -14.43
N ASN A 30 -10.85 15.84 -14.60
CA ASN A 30 -12.14 15.66 -13.96
C ASN A 30 -12.44 14.17 -13.69
N GLU A 31 -13.56 13.89 -13.02
CA GLU A 31 -14.02 12.53 -12.67
C GLU A 31 -14.18 11.62 -13.91
N LYS A 32 -14.74 12.15 -15.00
CA LYS A 32 -14.99 11.38 -16.22
C LYS A 32 -13.69 10.87 -16.83
N ASP A 33 -12.67 11.73 -16.91
CA ASP A 33 -11.35 11.33 -17.43
C ASP A 33 -10.76 10.18 -16.61
N LEU A 34 -10.91 10.22 -15.28
CA LEU A 34 -10.39 9.18 -14.38
C LEU A 34 -11.15 7.86 -14.56
N ILE A 35 -12.48 7.91 -14.63
CA ILE A 35 -13.33 6.73 -14.89
C ILE A 35 -13.00 6.09 -16.25
N GLU A 36 -12.79 6.91 -17.28
CA GLU A 36 -12.41 6.41 -18.61
C GLU A 36 -11.02 5.80 -18.59
N SER A 37 -10.06 6.39 -17.87
CA SER A 37 -8.70 5.87 -17.74
C SER A 37 -8.64 4.50 -17.05
N SER A 38 -9.45 4.27 -16.00
CA SER A 38 -9.50 2.96 -15.32
C SER A 38 -10.11 1.87 -16.21
N ARG A 39 -10.85 2.29 -17.25
CA ARG A 39 -11.39 1.53 -18.39
C ARG A 39 -10.38 0.75 -19.24
N ILE A 40 -9.12 1.15 -19.23
CA ILE A 40 -8.18 0.82 -20.30
C ILE A 40 -7.51 -0.53 -20.10
N SER A 41 -7.52 -1.36 -21.16
CA SER A 41 -7.06 -2.76 -21.13
C SER A 41 -6.09 -3.16 -22.24
N LEU A 42 -5.78 -2.26 -23.18
CA LEU A 42 -4.95 -2.58 -24.36
C LEU A 42 -3.45 -2.33 -24.17
N TYR A 43 -3.05 -1.87 -22.99
CA TYR A 43 -1.69 -1.43 -22.67
C TYR A 43 -1.14 -2.26 -21.51
N ASP A 44 0.16 -2.50 -21.51
CA ASP A 44 0.86 -3.15 -20.41
C ASP A 44 1.06 -2.16 -19.25
N GLU A 45 1.23 -0.88 -19.58
CA GLU A 45 1.46 0.18 -18.59
C GLU A 45 0.48 1.34 -18.77
N LEU A 46 -0.06 1.82 -17.65
CA LEU A 46 -0.95 2.98 -17.59
C LEU A 46 -0.37 4.04 -16.64
N ASN A 47 -0.11 5.24 -17.18
CA ASN A 47 0.36 6.38 -16.41
C ASN A 47 -0.72 7.46 -16.36
N ILE A 48 -1.27 7.70 -15.18
CA ILE A 48 -2.32 8.69 -14.91
C ILE A 48 -1.69 9.92 -14.27
N ILE A 49 -1.84 11.07 -14.92
CA ILE A 49 -1.38 12.37 -14.43
C ILE A 49 -2.58 13.20 -13.98
N ILE A 50 -2.64 13.46 -12.67
CA ILE A 50 -3.67 14.31 -12.07
C ILE A 50 -3.22 15.77 -12.21
N ASN A 51 -3.79 16.45 -13.21
CA ASN A 51 -3.45 17.83 -13.57
C ASN A 51 -4.51 18.85 -13.08
N SER A 52 -5.39 18.41 -12.18
CA SER A 52 -6.39 19.26 -11.55
C SER A 52 -6.01 19.55 -10.10
N THR A 53 -6.36 20.76 -9.65
CA THR A 53 -6.23 21.15 -8.24
C THR A 53 -7.06 20.27 -7.32
N LYS A 54 -8.23 19.84 -7.79
CA LYS A 54 -9.16 18.99 -7.05
C LYS A 54 -10.06 18.22 -8.00
N ILE A 55 -10.16 16.91 -7.78
CA ILE A 55 -11.12 16.03 -8.44
C ILE A 55 -12.01 15.44 -7.36
N GLU A 56 -13.31 15.71 -7.45
CA GLU A 56 -14.32 15.09 -6.60
C GLU A 56 -14.90 13.88 -7.31
N LEU A 57 -14.94 12.75 -6.62
CA LEU A 57 -15.40 11.46 -7.12
C LEU A 57 -16.62 11.04 -6.32
N THR A 58 -17.62 10.51 -7.00
CA THR A 58 -18.88 10.09 -6.37
C THR A 58 -18.89 8.60 -6.02
N ASN A 59 -18.13 7.80 -6.76
CA ASN A 59 -18.07 6.35 -6.65
C ASN A 59 -16.63 5.86 -6.64
N ASP A 60 -16.47 4.55 -6.46
CA ASP A 60 -15.18 3.88 -6.55
C ASP A 60 -14.56 4.03 -7.94
N ILE A 61 -13.23 4.14 -7.95
CA ILE A 61 -12.44 4.01 -9.18
C ILE A 61 -11.78 2.64 -9.15
N ILE A 62 -12.25 1.79 -10.06
CA ILE A 62 -11.89 0.38 -10.08
C ILE A 62 -10.92 0.14 -11.24
N PHE A 63 -9.76 -0.44 -10.92
CA PHE A 63 -8.75 -0.91 -11.86
C PHE A 63 -8.77 -2.44 -11.91
N ASP A 64 -9.58 -2.97 -12.82
CA ASP A 64 -9.80 -4.41 -13.04
C ASP A 64 -9.19 -4.90 -14.36
N ASN A 65 -8.23 -4.18 -14.93
CA ASN A 65 -7.51 -4.62 -16.12
C ASN A 65 -6.12 -5.14 -15.73
N PRO A 66 -5.64 -6.26 -16.32
CA PRO A 66 -4.29 -6.74 -16.06
C PRO A 66 -3.28 -5.76 -16.66
N LEU A 67 -2.44 -5.18 -15.81
CA LEU A 67 -1.37 -4.26 -16.18
C LEU A 67 -0.05 -4.77 -15.59
N GLU A 68 1.06 -4.61 -16.30
CA GLU A 68 2.39 -4.76 -15.72
C GLU A 68 2.69 -3.60 -14.75
N LYS A 69 2.21 -2.39 -15.06
CA LYS A 69 2.41 -1.20 -14.22
C LYS A 69 1.22 -0.22 -14.25
N LEU A 70 0.82 0.27 -13.09
CA LEU A 70 -0.07 1.41 -12.92
C LEU A 70 0.65 2.52 -12.16
N THR A 71 0.69 3.72 -12.74
CA THR A 71 1.21 4.92 -12.08
C THR A 71 0.08 5.93 -11.93
N VAL A 72 -0.12 6.46 -10.72
CA VAL A 72 -1.01 7.60 -10.45
C VAL A 72 -0.16 8.70 -9.84
N THR A 73 0.05 9.80 -10.56
CA THR A 73 0.93 10.88 -10.14
C THR A 73 0.21 12.22 -10.21
N GLY A 74 0.23 12.97 -9.11
CA GLY A 74 -0.14 14.38 -9.12
C GLY A 74 1.06 15.30 -9.39
N LEU A 75 0.78 16.59 -9.62
CA LEU A 75 1.81 17.62 -9.69
C LEU A 75 2.56 17.79 -8.35
N SER A 76 1.83 17.82 -7.24
CA SER A 76 2.31 17.77 -5.86
C SER A 76 1.17 17.37 -4.93
N TYR A 77 1.47 16.88 -3.72
CA TYR A 77 0.41 16.58 -2.74
C TYR A 77 -0.38 17.84 -2.35
N ASN A 78 0.26 19.01 -2.32
CA ASN A 78 -0.42 20.28 -2.01
C ASN A 78 -1.34 20.79 -3.14
N SER A 79 -1.15 20.32 -4.37
CA SER A 79 -1.83 20.87 -5.55
C SER A 79 -2.66 19.85 -6.31
N SER A 80 -2.68 18.58 -5.91
CA SER A 80 -3.41 17.53 -6.59
C SER A 80 -4.21 16.75 -5.56
N LEU A 81 -5.48 17.10 -5.42
CA LEU A 81 -6.38 16.44 -4.45
C LEU A 81 -7.40 15.57 -5.18
N ILE A 82 -7.45 14.29 -4.82
CA ILE A 82 -8.57 13.41 -5.14
C ILE A 82 -9.43 13.24 -3.89
N LYS A 83 -10.72 13.51 -4.00
CA LYS A 83 -11.67 13.41 -2.89
C LYS A 83 -12.88 12.60 -3.27
N PHE A 84 -13.12 11.51 -2.57
CA PHE A 84 -14.31 10.66 -2.73
C PHE A 84 -15.44 11.15 -1.85
N ASN A 85 -16.46 11.79 -2.42
CA ASN A 85 -17.58 12.36 -1.67
C ASN A 85 -18.29 11.33 -0.79
N ASN A 86 -18.35 10.07 -1.23
CA ASN A 86 -18.69 8.95 -0.37
C ASN A 86 -17.46 8.46 0.41
N LYS A 87 -17.51 8.52 1.74
CA LYS A 87 -16.42 8.11 2.64
C LYS A 87 -16.12 6.60 2.63
N SER A 88 -17.06 5.78 2.16
CA SER A 88 -16.78 4.35 1.95
C SER A 88 -16.06 4.10 0.63
N SER A 89 -16.00 5.09 -0.27
CA SER A 89 -15.46 4.93 -1.60
C SER A 89 -13.97 5.21 -1.69
N GLY A 90 -13.36 4.67 -2.73
CA GLY A 90 -11.92 4.74 -2.90
C GLY A 90 -11.42 4.20 -4.24
N PHE A 91 -10.10 4.04 -4.29
CA PHE A 91 -9.46 3.25 -5.33
C PHE A 91 -9.53 1.78 -4.97
N VAL A 92 -9.95 0.96 -5.94
CA VAL A 92 -9.99 -0.50 -5.81
C VAL A 92 -9.17 -1.09 -6.95
N ILE A 93 -8.07 -1.76 -6.62
CA ILE A 93 -7.16 -2.38 -7.56
C ILE A 93 -7.23 -3.89 -7.33
N ASN A 94 -8.03 -4.61 -8.13
CA ASN A 94 -8.31 -6.04 -7.88
C ASN A 94 -7.47 -7.01 -8.70
N ASN A 95 -7.03 -6.58 -9.88
CA ASN A 95 -6.26 -7.43 -10.77
C ASN A 95 -4.79 -7.46 -10.38
N GLN A 96 -4.08 -8.49 -10.86
CA GLN A 96 -2.65 -8.72 -10.67
C GLN A 96 -1.78 -7.64 -11.34
N ILE A 97 -2.03 -6.37 -11.01
CA ILE A 97 -1.16 -5.28 -11.40
C ILE A 97 0.14 -5.49 -10.65
N LYS A 98 1.19 -5.83 -11.39
CA LYS A 98 2.45 -6.22 -10.76
C LYS A 98 3.07 -5.05 -10.02
N ASN A 99 3.10 -3.87 -10.65
CA ASN A 99 3.73 -2.69 -10.07
C ASN A 99 2.75 -1.53 -9.97
N ILE A 100 2.57 -0.98 -8.78
CA ILE A 100 1.70 0.16 -8.53
C ILE A 100 2.53 1.29 -7.94
N GLU A 101 2.43 2.48 -8.51
CA GLU A 101 3.12 3.68 -8.05
C GLU A 101 2.10 4.80 -7.81
N ILE A 102 2.04 5.34 -6.59
CA ILE A 102 1.18 6.48 -6.25
C ILE A 102 2.05 7.59 -5.68
N ASN A 103 2.15 8.70 -6.40
CA ASN A 103 3.15 9.74 -6.12
C ASN A 103 2.57 11.16 -6.13
N ASN A 104 3.11 12.03 -5.27
CA ASN A 104 2.91 13.49 -5.34
C ASN A 104 1.42 13.90 -5.37
N ILE A 105 0.59 13.31 -4.52
CA ILE A 105 -0.86 13.50 -4.54
C ILE A 105 -1.46 13.45 -3.12
N SER A 106 -2.55 14.19 -2.90
CA SER A 106 -3.40 14.03 -1.72
C SER A 106 -4.65 13.22 -2.06
N ILE A 107 -5.00 12.25 -1.22
CA ILE A 107 -6.17 11.38 -1.41
C ILE A 107 -7.04 11.41 -0.16
N GLN A 108 -8.32 11.73 -0.34
CA GLN A 108 -9.37 11.64 0.67
C GLN A 108 -10.37 10.57 0.25
N GLY A 109 -10.16 9.35 0.70
CA GLY A 109 -10.91 8.16 0.30
C GLY A 109 -10.14 6.89 0.63
N ASN A 110 -10.73 5.74 0.36
CA ASN A 110 -10.12 4.45 0.66
C ASN A 110 -9.14 4.01 -0.44
N LEU A 111 -8.23 3.10 -0.09
CA LEU A 111 -7.31 2.46 -1.01
C LEU A 111 -7.28 0.96 -0.72
N ASP A 112 -7.82 0.19 -1.65
CA ASP A 112 -7.89 -1.27 -1.59
C ASP A 112 -7.03 -1.84 -2.73
N ILE A 113 -5.90 -2.42 -2.38
CA ILE A 113 -4.94 -2.98 -3.34
C ILE A 113 -4.81 -4.48 -3.08
N ASN A 114 -5.33 -5.25 -4.03
CA ASN A 114 -5.31 -6.70 -4.01
C ASN A 114 -4.29 -7.26 -5.00
N ASN A 115 -3.68 -8.40 -4.65
CA ASN A 115 -2.86 -9.22 -5.55
C ASN A 115 -1.70 -8.47 -6.25
N TYR A 116 -1.05 -7.54 -5.56
CA TYR A 116 0.12 -6.80 -6.04
C TYR A 116 1.42 -7.61 -5.94
N ILE A 117 2.44 -7.23 -6.72
CA ILE A 117 3.82 -7.64 -6.48
C ILE A 117 4.58 -6.52 -5.79
N ASN A 118 4.59 -5.32 -6.36
CA ASN A 118 5.26 -4.15 -5.79
C ASN A 118 4.32 -2.96 -5.72
N VAL A 119 4.28 -2.31 -4.56
CA VAL A 119 3.60 -1.02 -4.37
C VAL A 119 4.63 0.00 -3.88
N THR A 120 4.69 1.14 -4.53
CA THR A 120 5.45 2.30 -4.06
C THR A 120 4.51 3.48 -3.86
N ILE A 121 4.56 4.08 -2.67
CA ILE A 121 3.82 5.30 -2.32
C ILE A 121 4.82 6.35 -1.85
N GLU A 122 4.90 7.46 -2.57
CA GLU A 122 5.91 8.48 -2.30
C GLU A 122 5.34 9.92 -2.35
N ASN A 123 5.64 10.70 -1.31
CA ASN A 123 5.18 12.10 -1.19
C ASN A 123 3.65 12.22 -1.30
N VAL A 124 2.94 11.42 -0.50
CA VAL A 124 1.47 11.35 -0.50
C VAL A 124 0.93 11.78 0.86
N ASP A 125 -0.14 12.56 0.85
CA ASP A 125 -0.96 12.86 2.02
C ASP A 125 -2.31 12.13 1.87
N PHE A 126 -2.56 11.18 2.76
CA PHE A 126 -3.66 10.23 2.63
C PHE A 126 -4.58 10.30 3.83
N ASN A 127 -5.89 10.33 3.56
CA ASN A 127 -6.92 10.32 4.58
C ASN A 127 -8.02 9.31 4.21
N GLY A 128 -8.07 8.18 4.91
CA GLY A 128 -9.00 7.09 4.63
C GLY A 128 -8.49 5.73 5.13
N PHE A 129 -9.15 4.63 4.73
CA PHE A 129 -8.69 3.28 5.00
C PHE A 129 -7.74 2.77 3.92
N MET A 130 -6.75 1.99 4.34
CA MET A 130 -5.81 1.33 3.43
C MET A 130 -5.78 -0.18 3.69
N TYR A 131 -5.99 -0.96 2.63
CA TYR A 131 -5.86 -2.40 2.66
C TYR A 131 -4.95 -2.88 1.55
N TYR A 132 -3.95 -3.67 1.95
CA TYR A 132 -3.02 -4.35 1.05
C TYR A 132 -3.02 -5.81 1.43
N GLY A 133 -3.71 -6.63 0.66
CA GLY A 133 -3.86 -8.03 1.00
C GLY A 133 -4.10 -8.92 -0.20
N PRO A 134 -4.07 -10.24 0.01
CA PRO A 134 -4.61 -11.16 -0.99
C PRO A 134 -6.12 -10.95 -1.10
N ASN A 135 -6.66 -11.15 -2.30
CA ASN A 135 -8.10 -11.17 -2.49
C ASN A 135 -8.66 -12.51 -1.97
N PHE A 136 -9.24 -12.52 -0.77
CA PHE A 136 -9.84 -13.72 -0.18
C PHE A 136 -11.20 -14.11 -0.81
N ASN A 137 -11.59 -13.54 -1.96
CA ASN A 137 -12.84 -13.92 -2.65
C ASN A 137 -12.88 -15.37 -3.16
N LYS A 138 -11.80 -16.16 -3.04
CA LYS A 138 -11.89 -17.62 -3.16
C LYS A 138 -12.38 -18.24 -1.84
N LYS A 139 -13.69 -18.21 -1.64
CA LYS A 139 -14.40 -19.22 -0.82
C LYS A 139 -14.35 -20.58 -1.52
N THR A 140 -13.19 -21.22 -1.57
CA THR A 140 -13.08 -22.64 -1.93
C THR A 140 -11.85 -23.19 -1.22
N ASP A 141 -12.09 -23.80 -0.06
CA ASP A 141 -11.36 -24.94 0.48
C ASP A 141 -9.86 -25.02 0.17
N PHE A 142 -9.03 -24.37 1.00
CA PHE A 142 -7.59 -24.62 1.07
C PHE A 142 -7.32 -26.05 1.59
N TRP A 143 -7.40 -27.05 0.72
CA TRP A 143 -7.03 -28.43 1.03
C TRP A 143 -6.32 -29.17 -0.12
N ASP A 144 -5.86 -28.46 -1.16
CA ASP A 144 -4.94 -29.03 -2.15
C ASP A 144 -3.53 -28.47 -1.95
N GLU A 145 -2.55 -29.36 -1.76
CA GLU A 145 -1.15 -29.00 -1.48
C GLU A 145 -0.50 -28.21 -2.63
N GLU A 146 -0.90 -28.42 -3.88
CA GLU A 146 -0.33 -27.70 -5.04
C GLU A 146 -0.71 -26.21 -5.04
N ASP A 147 -1.97 -25.89 -4.70
CA ASP A 147 -2.43 -24.49 -4.55
C ASP A 147 -1.72 -23.81 -3.38
N TYR A 148 -1.39 -24.55 -2.31
CA TYR A 148 -0.62 -24.03 -1.18
C TYR A 148 0.83 -23.67 -1.57
N TYR A 149 1.51 -24.46 -2.41
CA TYR A 149 2.88 -24.15 -2.83
C TYR A 149 2.95 -22.97 -3.80
N GLU A 150 2.02 -22.84 -4.75
CA GLU A 150 1.95 -21.66 -5.62
C GLU A 150 1.54 -20.40 -4.83
N TYR A 151 0.65 -20.55 -3.85
CA TYR A 151 0.30 -19.51 -2.88
C TYR A 151 1.53 -19.06 -2.08
N VAL A 152 2.23 -19.97 -1.39
CA VAL A 152 3.42 -19.63 -0.58
C VAL A 152 4.56 -19.05 -1.43
N TYR A 153 4.75 -19.51 -2.68
CA TYR A 153 5.84 -19.04 -3.54
C TYR A 153 5.58 -17.62 -4.11
N ASN A 154 4.33 -17.28 -4.42
CA ASN A 154 3.96 -15.95 -4.89
C ASN A 154 3.93 -14.89 -3.76
N PHE A 155 3.73 -15.31 -2.50
CA PHE A 155 3.77 -14.41 -1.35
C PHE A 155 5.15 -13.83 -1.04
N LYS A 156 6.23 -14.58 -1.33
CA LYS A 156 7.62 -14.12 -1.15
C LYS A 156 8.02 -12.91 -2.02
N LYS A 157 7.17 -12.47 -2.95
CA LYS A 157 7.49 -11.39 -3.88
C LYS A 157 6.71 -10.09 -3.63
N ARG A 158 5.84 -10.06 -2.61
CA ARG A 158 5.03 -8.88 -2.33
C ARG A 158 5.82 -7.87 -1.53
N SER A 159 5.96 -6.66 -2.04
CA SER A 159 6.71 -5.58 -1.42
C SER A 159 5.91 -4.28 -1.44
N ILE A 160 5.88 -3.59 -0.31
CA ILE A 160 5.30 -2.26 -0.15
C ILE A 160 6.40 -1.33 0.33
N VAL A 161 6.57 -0.21 -0.38
CA VAL A 161 7.52 0.84 -0.04
C VAL A 161 6.76 2.15 0.13
N ILE A 162 6.83 2.73 1.33
CA ILE A 162 6.18 3.99 1.69
C ILE A 162 7.24 5.01 2.09
N LYS A 163 7.23 6.18 1.45
CA LYS A 163 8.22 7.23 1.66
C LYS A 163 7.57 8.60 1.76
N ASN A 164 8.01 9.40 2.72
CA ASN A 164 7.53 10.79 2.91
C ASN A 164 5.99 10.86 2.91
N PHE A 165 5.37 9.92 3.61
CA PHE A 165 3.93 9.72 3.63
C PHE A 165 3.33 10.36 4.87
N THR A 166 2.19 11.03 4.71
CA THR A 166 1.41 11.52 5.83
C THR A 166 0.05 10.85 5.81
N TYR A 167 -0.29 10.16 6.90
CA TYR A 167 -1.54 9.43 7.04
C TYR A 167 -2.42 10.03 8.12
N HIS A 168 -3.69 10.23 7.79
CA HIS A 168 -4.74 10.65 8.69
C HIS A 168 -5.89 9.63 8.68
N ALA A 169 -6.38 9.26 9.86
CA ALA A 169 -7.52 8.36 10.00
C ALA A 169 -8.89 9.09 9.96
N ASP A 170 -8.93 10.42 9.89
CA ASP A 170 -10.13 11.24 10.17
C ASP A 170 -11.24 11.18 9.11
N TYR A 171 -10.99 10.62 7.93
CA TYR A 171 -11.96 10.63 6.83
C TYR A 171 -13.17 9.74 7.10
N MET A 172 -12.99 8.63 7.83
CA MET A 172 -14.02 7.60 7.94
C MET A 172 -15.02 7.84 9.07
N ILE A 173 -16.23 7.30 8.92
CA ILE A 173 -17.27 7.26 9.97
C ILE A 173 -17.48 5.82 10.48
N ASP A 174 -16.89 4.82 9.81
CA ASP A 174 -17.08 3.42 10.14
C ASP A 174 -16.17 2.99 11.30
N ASN A 175 -16.67 3.20 12.51
CA ASN A 175 -16.04 2.79 13.76
C ASN A 175 -16.10 1.28 14.03
N SER A 176 -16.45 0.45 13.04
CA SER A 176 -16.41 -1.01 13.20
C SER A 176 -15.08 -1.63 12.78
N ARG A 177 -14.20 -0.87 12.11
CA ARG A 177 -12.92 -1.39 11.62
C ARG A 177 -11.92 -1.55 12.75
N ILE A 178 -11.35 -2.74 12.84
CA ILE A 178 -10.31 -3.07 13.83
C ILE A 178 -9.05 -2.23 13.58
N SER A 179 -8.64 -2.12 12.31
CA SER A 179 -7.40 -1.47 11.92
C SER A 179 -7.63 -0.41 10.83
N CYS A 180 -6.91 0.71 10.92
CA CYS A 180 -6.97 1.80 9.95
C CYS A 180 -6.16 1.48 8.66
N ILE A 181 -5.01 0.83 8.83
CA ILE A 181 -4.14 0.35 7.75
C ILE A 181 -3.86 -1.12 7.97
N ILE A 182 -3.95 -1.91 6.90
CA ILE A 182 -3.64 -3.34 6.90
C ILE A 182 -2.59 -3.62 5.82
N PHE A 183 -1.44 -4.17 6.22
CA PHE A 183 -0.36 -4.56 5.33
C PHE A 183 -0.05 -6.05 5.39
N HIS A 184 0.33 -6.61 4.25
CA HIS A 184 0.91 -7.95 4.13
C HIS A 184 2.17 -7.92 3.22
N GLY A 185 2.99 -8.97 3.26
CA GLY A 185 4.24 -9.04 2.49
C GLY A 185 5.40 -8.28 3.14
N VAL A 186 6.45 -7.97 2.38
CA VAL A 186 7.59 -7.17 2.88
C VAL A 186 7.20 -5.69 2.89
N VAL A 187 7.34 -5.03 4.04
CA VAL A 187 6.91 -3.63 4.20
C VAL A 187 8.08 -2.76 4.61
N ASN A 188 8.30 -1.66 3.88
CA ASN A 188 9.35 -0.69 4.14
C ASN A 188 8.77 0.72 4.24
N ILE A 189 8.86 1.33 5.42
CA ILE A 189 8.34 2.66 5.72
C ILE A 189 9.49 3.60 6.07
N TYR A 190 9.55 4.75 5.40
CA TYR A 190 10.61 5.74 5.58
C TYR A 190 10.04 7.15 5.73
N ASN A 191 10.55 7.89 6.72
CA ASN A 191 10.29 9.33 6.87
C ASN A 191 8.78 9.67 6.86
N SER A 192 7.95 8.85 7.50
CA SER A 192 6.49 8.93 7.37
C SER A 192 5.80 9.21 8.70
N PHE A 193 4.62 9.80 8.64
CA PHE A 193 3.83 10.24 9.80
C PHE A 193 2.45 9.60 9.77
N PHE A 194 2.06 8.98 10.88
CA PHE A 194 0.78 8.29 10.99
C PHE A 194 -0.01 8.82 12.19
N TYR A 195 -1.20 9.33 11.92
CA TYR A 195 -2.09 9.92 12.92
C TYR A 195 -3.39 9.11 13.03
N GLY A 196 -3.54 8.44 14.17
CA GLY A 196 -4.75 7.71 14.53
C GLY A 196 -5.90 8.61 14.95
N SER A 197 -7.10 8.04 14.91
CA SER A 197 -8.35 8.66 15.32
C SER A 197 -9.33 7.59 15.81
N ASN A 198 -10.60 7.97 16.05
CA ASN A 198 -11.67 7.03 16.39
C ASN A 198 -12.26 6.30 15.17
N ALA A 199 -11.67 6.45 13.99
CA ALA A 199 -12.09 5.75 12.77
C ALA A 199 -11.78 4.25 12.76
N CYS A 200 -10.85 3.79 13.61
CA CYS A 200 -10.60 2.37 13.86
C CYS A 200 -10.59 2.09 15.36
N THR A 201 -10.84 0.84 15.75
CA THR A 201 -11.11 0.47 17.15
C THR A 201 -9.90 -0.06 17.90
N GLU A 202 -8.90 -0.63 17.20
CA GLU A 202 -7.78 -1.28 17.87
C GLU A 202 -6.41 -0.83 17.38
N ASN A 203 -6.18 -0.74 16.07
CA ASN A 203 -4.84 -0.53 15.52
C ASN A 203 -4.81 0.58 14.48
N LEU A 204 -3.80 1.45 14.56
CA LEU A 204 -3.48 2.37 13.49
C LEU A 204 -2.91 1.61 12.29
N ILE A 205 -1.93 0.75 12.53
CA ILE A 205 -1.39 -0.18 11.53
C ILE A 205 -1.47 -1.59 12.09
N TYR A 206 -2.01 -2.52 11.29
CA TYR A 206 -1.86 -3.95 11.47
C TYR A 206 -1.02 -4.50 10.33
N TYR A 207 0.03 -5.23 10.70
CA TYR A 207 0.93 -5.90 9.78
C TYR A 207 0.90 -7.40 10.04
N ASP A 208 0.65 -8.16 8.98
CA ASP A 208 0.77 -9.62 8.98
C ASP A 208 1.97 -10.03 8.11
N GLY A 209 2.98 -10.63 8.75
CA GLY A 209 4.21 -11.06 8.12
C GLY A 209 4.15 -12.48 7.55
N GLU A 210 3.11 -13.25 7.85
CA GLU A 210 2.84 -14.56 7.24
C GLU A 210 4.03 -15.54 7.38
N SER A 211 4.66 -15.50 8.55
CA SER A 211 5.83 -16.25 9.01
C SER A 211 7.14 -16.00 8.25
N ILE A 212 7.11 -15.31 7.12
CA ILE A 212 8.23 -15.24 6.17
C ILE A 212 8.63 -13.83 5.75
N ASN A 213 7.79 -12.82 6.05
CA ASN A 213 8.00 -11.46 5.63
C ASN A 213 8.43 -10.55 6.78
N ASP A 214 9.07 -9.46 6.36
CA ASP A 214 9.72 -8.50 7.24
C ASP A 214 9.03 -7.14 7.17
N PHE A 215 8.99 -6.46 8.32
CA PHE A 215 8.54 -5.09 8.44
C PHE A 215 9.70 -4.19 8.88
N HIS A 216 9.97 -3.16 8.10
CA HIS A 216 11.01 -2.18 8.39
C HIS A 216 10.42 -0.77 8.46
N SER A 217 10.63 -0.09 9.59
CA SER A 217 10.27 1.31 9.78
C SER A 217 11.50 2.13 10.17
N LEU A 218 11.79 3.17 9.40
CA LEU A 218 12.90 4.08 9.65
C LEU A 218 12.42 5.53 9.72
N ASN A 219 12.89 6.26 10.74
CA ASN A 219 12.68 7.69 10.91
C ASN A 219 11.20 8.10 10.77
N SER A 220 10.30 7.32 11.38
CA SER A 220 8.86 7.51 11.22
C SER A 220 8.18 7.82 12.56
N PHE A 221 7.02 8.45 12.49
CA PHE A 221 6.28 8.94 13.64
C PHE A 221 4.87 8.33 13.66
N TYR A 222 4.48 7.80 14.83
CA TYR A 222 3.21 7.13 15.04
C TYR A 222 2.50 7.71 16.24
N ASN A 223 1.24 8.10 16.07
CA ASN A 223 0.43 8.68 17.11
C ASN A 223 -0.95 8.00 17.22
N GLY A 224 -1.16 7.23 18.29
CA GLY A 224 -2.41 6.49 18.52
C GLY A 224 -3.55 7.33 19.11
N ALA A 225 -3.33 8.62 19.36
CA ALA A 225 -4.32 9.57 19.90
C ALA A 225 -5.02 9.14 21.21
N TYR A 226 -4.39 8.25 21.99
CA TYR A 226 -4.92 7.54 23.16
C TYR A 226 -6.12 6.62 22.88
N LEU A 227 -6.40 6.33 21.61
CA LEU A 227 -7.57 5.56 21.20
C LEU A 227 -7.20 4.15 20.75
N ILE A 228 -6.05 4.01 20.10
CA ILE A 228 -5.65 2.77 19.42
C ILE A 228 -4.18 2.46 19.63
N THR A 229 -3.83 1.21 19.39
CA THR A 229 -2.46 0.73 19.30
C THR A 229 -1.81 1.33 18.07
N CYS A 230 -0.60 1.88 18.18
CA CYS A 230 0.03 2.51 17.01
C CYS A 230 0.44 1.48 15.94
N LEU A 231 0.98 0.34 16.35
CA LEU A 231 1.46 -0.69 15.43
C LEU A 231 1.25 -2.08 16.03
N ASN A 232 0.58 -2.95 15.30
CA ASN A 232 0.48 -4.38 15.60
C ASN A 232 1.27 -5.17 14.54
N ILE A 233 2.25 -5.95 14.97
CA ILE A 233 3.08 -6.84 14.15
C ILE A 233 2.72 -8.27 14.52
N TYR A 234 2.16 -8.99 13.56
CA TYR A 234 1.75 -10.38 13.71
C TYR A 234 2.54 -11.26 12.73
N ASP A 235 2.98 -12.42 13.21
CA ASP A 235 3.60 -13.49 12.42
C ASP A 235 4.72 -13.04 11.46
N SER A 236 5.59 -12.12 11.89
CA SER A 236 6.74 -11.65 11.10
C SER A 236 7.99 -12.47 11.35
N TYR A 237 8.74 -12.75 10.27
CA TYR A 237 10.06 -13.40 10.39
C TYR A 237 11.03 -12.51 11.16
N MET A 238 11.27 -11.30 10.67
CA MET A 238 12.06 -10.28 11.37
C MET A 238 11.52 -8.88 11.09
N SER A 239 11.21 -8.15 12.15
CA SER A 239 10.85 -6.75 12.07
C SER A 239 11.96 -5.84 12.61
N THR A 240 12.09 -4.65 12.06
CA THR A 240 13.06 -3.64 12.53
C THR A 240 12.43 -2.25 12.60
N ILE A 241 12.60 -1.57 13.72
CA ILE A 241 12.12 -0.20 13.93
C ILE A 241 13.30 0.66 14.39
N ILE A 242 13.67 1.65 13.57
CA ILE A 242 14.87 2.45 13.77
C ILE A 242 14.51 3.94 13.77
N SER A 243 15.06 4.68 14.73
CA SER A 243 14.96 6.15 14.81
C SER A 243 13.53 6.67 14.74
N SER A 244 12.56 5.90 15.23
CA SER A 244 11.14 6.21 15.12
C SER A 244 10.59 6.77 16.43
N THR A 245 9.39 7.33 16.41
CA THR A 245 8.74 7.87 17.60
C THR A 245 7.30 7.38 17.69
N PHE A 246 6.94 6.80 18.83
CA PHE A 246 5.60 6.32 19.14
C PHE A 246 5.03 7.14 20.30
N ILE A 247 3.93 7.84 20.06
CA ILE A 247 3.26 8.61 21.10
C ILE A 247 1.78 8.27 21.24
N ARG A 248 1.27 8.42 22.45
CA ARG A 248 -0.18 8.32 22.74
C ARG A 248 -0.82 7.05 22.16
N GLY A 249 -0.06 5.96 22.08
CA GLY A 249 -0.58 4.64 21.77
C GLY A 249 -1.31 4.06 22.97
N ALA A 250 -2.47 3.45 22.75
CA ALA A 250 -3.33 2.92 23.82
C ALA A 250 -3.80 1.51 23.52
N SER A 251 -3.75 0.63 24.53
CA SER A 251 -4.35 -0.69 24.47
C SER A 251 -5.25 -0.95 25.68
N TYR A 252 -6.48 -1.37 25.42
CA TYR A 252 -7.50 -1.60 26.46
C TYR A 252 -7.70 -3.09 26.77
N THR A 253 -7.24 -3.98 25.90
CA THR A 253 -7.54 -5.42 25.95
C THR A 253 -6.29 -6.30 26.01
N ASN A 254 -5.36 -6.17 25.06
CA ASN A 254 -4.32 -7.18 24.80
C ASN A 254 -2.88 -6.61 24.88
N GLY A 255 -2.64 -5.61 25.73
CA GLY A 255 -1.32 -4.99 25.85
C GLY A 255 -0.83 -4.28 24.59
N GLY A 256 0.40 -3.76 24.64
CA GLY A 256 1.09 -3.22 23.48
C GLY A 256 0.58 -1.89 22.90
N GLY A 257 0.12 -0.93 23.71
CA GLY A 257 -0.44 0.34 23.18
C GLY A 257 0.47 1.10 22.21
N ALA A 258 1.79 1.09 22.41
CA ALA A 258 2.73 1.62 21.41
C ALA A 258 2.94 0.61 20.26
N ILE A 259 3.45 -0.57 20.60
CA ILE A 259 3.68 -1.66 19.66
C ILE A 259 3.15 -2.94 20.30
N ARG A 260 2.30 -3.66 19.59
CA ARG A 260 1.91 -5.03 19.89
C ARG A 260 2.67 -5.97 18.95
N ILE A 261 3.19 -7.06 19.51
CA ILE A 261 4.03 -8.03 18.79
C ILE A 261 3.52 -9.41 19.14
N GLU A 262 3.15 -10.17 18.14
CA GLU A 262 2.58 -11.51 18.28
C GLU A 262 3.28 -12.45 17.28
N LEU A 263 3.76 -13.61 17.73
CA LEU A 263 4.42 -14.61 16.88
C LEU A 263 5.56 -14.06 16.01
N SER A 264 6.27 -13.03 16.47
CA SER A 264 7.23 -12.28 15.64
C SER A 264 8.54 -12.00 16.36
N SER A 265 9.61 -11.79 15.58
CA SER A 265 10.86 -11.21 16.08
C SER A 265 10.89 -9.71 15.79
N LEU A 266 11.36 -8.88 16.73
CA LEU A 266 11.48 -7.44 16.56
C LEU A 266 12.79 -6.90 17.14
N GLU A 267 13.50 -6.13 16.33
CA GLU A 267 14.61 -5.27 16.76
C GLU A 267 14.20 -3.80 16.77
N ILE A 268 14.48 -3.10 17.86
CA ILE A 268 14.18 -1.67 18.02
C ILE A 268 15.45 -0.91 18.37
N MET A 269 15.78 0.11 17.58
CA MET A 269 16.95 0.96 17.77
C MET A 269 16.58 2.44 17.74
N TYR A 270 17.22 3.24 18.60
CA TYR A 270 17.12 4.70 18.63
C TYR A 270 15.68 5.26 18.61
N THR A 271 14.72 4.51 19.16
CA THR A 271 13.29 4.81 19.07
C THR A 271 12.78 5.42 20.37
N ILE A 272 11.90 6.43 20.26
CA ILE A 272 11.32 7.15 21.39
C ILE A 272 9.90 6.66 21.62
N PHE A 273 9.59 6.32 22.88
CA PHE A 273 8.23 6.02 23.34
C PHE A 273 7.80 7.10 24.34
N LYS A 274 6.70 7.79 24.08
CA LYS A 274 6.21 8.86 24.96
C LYS A 274 4.69 8.79 25.16
N ASP A 275 4.27 8.83 26.42
CA ASP A 275 2.85 8.87 26.80
C ASP A 275 2.01 7.74 26.19
N ASN A 276 2.57 6.52 26.08
CA ASN A 276 1.85 5.33 25.66
C ASN A 276 1.35 4.55 26.88
N PHE A 277 0.21 3.85 26.79
CA PHE A 277 -0.29 3.03 27.90
C PHE A 277 -0.98 1.75 27.44
N SER A 278 -1.02 0.77 28.35
CA SER A 278 -1.81 -0.45 28.23
C SER A 278 -2.56 -0.67 29.55
N LEU A 279 -3.86 -0.95 29.51
CA LEU A 279 -4.64 -1.25 30.72
C LEU A 279 -4.46 -2.68 31.21
N LYS A 280 -4.18 -3.60 30.27
CA LYS A 280 -3.97 -5.03 30.51
C LYS A 280 -2.71 -5.45 29.75
N ASN A 281 -2.01 -6.44 30.29
CA ASN A 281 -0.85 -7.10 29.67
C ASN A 281 -1.23 -8.53 29.32
#